data_AF-A0A920ACF3-F1
#
_entry.id   AF-A0A920ACF3-F1
#
_cell.length_a   1.000
_cell.length_b   1.000
_cell.length_c   1.000
_cell.angle_alpha   90.00
_cell.angle_beta   90.00
_cell.angle_gamma   90.00
#
_symmetry.space_group_name_H-M   'P 1'
#
loop_
_entity.id
_entity.type
_entity.pdbx_description
1 polymer ?
#
loop_
_entity_poly.entity_id
_entity_poly.type
_entity_poly.pdbx_seq_one_letter_code
_entity_poly.pdbx_strand_id
1 'polypeptide(L)'
;MPPWAPDTNYLHFINERILSENEKESLLNWVLELGPLGDTTELPPLPVFPPTRLNGIPDLILNTPSFSVNAVSQDVYNTVVVPTGISSERYIRAMEIIPENPELTHHIVINADESGVVSNNLSGNSGTLHGDIMVGGYAPGVNPVVFPNSQELKMGIKLPANADLILQVHTPYYTSLGPSYGMDVNIQIRLYFS
;
A
#
# COMPACT_ATOMS: atom_id res chain seq x y z
N MET A 1 -16.15 19.83 3.10
CA MET A 1 -15.64 20.44 1.85
C MET A 1 -16.86 21.01 1.12
N PRO A 2 -16.79 22.22 0.53
CA PRO A 2 -17.88 22.80 -0.26
C PRO A 2 -18.15 21.93 -1.51
N PRO A 3 -19.32 22.02 -2.16
CA PRO A 3 -19.75 21.05 -3.17
C PRO A 3 -18.82 21.04 -4.39
N TRP A 4 -18.43 19.84 -4.79
CA TRP A 4 -17.68 19.50 -6.01
C TRP A 4 -18.71 19.01 -7.04
N ALA A 5 -18.82 19.46 -8.30
CA ALA A 5 -18.01 20.29 -9.20
C ALA A 5 -18.72 21.63 -9.55
N PRO A 6 -18.13 22.56 -10.34
CA PRO A 6 -18.82 23.78 -10.78
C PRO A 6 -20.13 23.45 -11.50
N ASP A 7 -21.23 24.11 -11.14
CA ASP A 7 -22.48 24.00 -11.88
C ASP A 7 -22.34 24.77 -13.20
N THR A 8 -22.13 24.03 -14.29
CA THR A 8 -22.00 24.60 -15.62
C THR A 8 -23.31 25.18 -16.16
N ASN A 9 -24.45 24.96 -15.49
CA ASN A 9 -25.68 25.70 -15.82
C ASN A 9 -25.67 27.13 -15.28
N TYR A 10 -24.79 27.44 -14.31
CA TYR A 10 -24.67 28.75 -13.69
C TYR A 10 -23.50 29.57 -14.25
N LEU A 11 -22.30 28.99 -14.32
CA LEU A 11 -21.09 29.69 -14.79
C LEU A 11 -20.11 28.72 -15.45
N HIS A 12 -19.53 29.14 -16.57
CA HIS A 12 -18.48 28.40 -17.27
C HIS A 12 -17.09 28.94 -16.95
N PHE A 13 -16.12 28.03 -16.79
CA PHE A 13 -14.72 28.35 -16.55
C PHE A 13 -13.84 27.97 -17.76
N ILE A 14 -12.77 28.73 -18.00
CA ILE A 14 -11.75 28.33 -18.98
C ILE A 14 -11.11 27.02 -18.52
N ASN A 15 -10.98 26.04 -19.44
CA ASN A 15 -10.47 24.70 -19.18
C ASN A 15 -11.31 23.86 -18.20
N GLU A 16 -12.62 24.11 -18.13
CA GLU A 16 -13.53 23.20 -17.45
C GLU A 16 -13.49 21.81 -18.09
N ARG A 17 -13.43 20.78 -17.26
CA ARG A 17 -13.30 19.37 -17.69
C ARG A 17 -14.67 18.70 -17.66
N ILE A 18 -15.58 19.19 -18.49
CA ILE A 18 -16.90 18.60 -18.67
C ILE A 18 -16.89 17.58 -19.80
N LEU A 19 -17.70 16.53 -19.65
CA LEU A 19 -18.03 15.62 -20.73
C LEU A 19 -19.36 16.07 -21.34
N SER A 20 -19.41 16.16 -22.66
CA SER A 20 -20.66 16.26 -23.42
C SER A 20 -21.51 15.01 -23.22
N GLU A 21 -22.81 15.10 -23.49
CA GLU A 21 -23.70 13.93 -23.40
C GLU A 21 -23.23 12.77 -24.30
N ASN A 22 -22.70 13.06 -25.49
CA ASN A 22 -22.15 12.05 -26.39
C ASN A 22 -20.91 11.35 -25.80
N GLU A 23 -20.03 12.08 -25.13
CA GLU A 23 -18.84 11.49 -24.47
C GLU A 23 -19.25 10.62 -23.28
N LYS A 24 -20.25 11.06 -22.50
CA LYS A 24 -20.83 10.24 -21.42
C LYS A 24 -21.43 8.95 -21.97
N GLU A 25 -22.25 9.04 -23.02
CA GLU A 25 -22.88 7.88 -23.65
C GLU A 25 -21.83 6.92 -24.22
N SER A 26 -20.77 7.44 -24.83
CA SER A 26 -19.66 6.62 -25.35
C SER A 26 -18.96 5.82 -24.24
N LEU A 27 -18.68 6.45 -23.09
CA LEU A 27 -18.09 5.77 -21.93
C LEU A 27 -19.04 4.74 -21.33
N LEU A 28 -20.34 5.06 -21.24
CA LEU A 28 -21.34 4.13 -20.73
C LEU A 28 -21.48 2.89 -21.61
N ASN A 29 -21.53 3.06 -22.93
CA ASN A 29 -21.56 1.95 -23.87
C ASN A 29 -20.31 1.08 -23.76
N TRP A 30 -19.13 1.68 -23.64
CA TRP A 30 -17.88 0.94 -23.41
C TRP A 30 -17.94 0.09 -22.13
N VAL A 31 -18.49 0.62 -21.03
CA VAL A 31 -18.68 -0.14 -19.78
C VAL A 31 -19.68 -1.29 -19.97
N LEU A 32 -20.80 -1.04 -20.66
CA LEU A 32 -21.83 -2.06 -20.91
C LEU A 32 -21.33 -3.20 -21.79
N GLU A 33 -20.39 -2.92 -22.68
CA GLU A 33 -19.69 -3.90 -23.53
C GLU A 33 -18.54 -4.62 -22.82
N LEU A 34 -18.42 -4.45 -21.50
CA LEU A 34 -17.34 -5.01 -20.66
C LEU A 34 -15.94 -4.51 -21.03
N GLY A 35 -15.87 -3.27 -21.48
CA GLY A 35 -14.62 -2.55 -21.71
C GLY A 35 -13.75 -3.15 -22.81
N PRO A 36 -14.24 -3.25 -24.07
CA PRO A 36 -13.44 -3.80 -25.15
C PRO A 36 -12.14 -3.01 -25.34
N LEU A 37 -11.06 -3.71 -25.68
CA LEU A 37 -9.80 -3.08 -26.04
C LEU A 37 -9.98 -2.21 -27.29
N GLY A 38 -9.23 -1.11 -27.35
CA GLY A 38 -9.07 -0.32 -28.57
C GLY A 38 -8.21 -1.06 -29.60
N ASP A 39 -7.61 -0.31 -30.53
CA ASP A 39 -6.67 -0.88 -31.49
C ASP A 39 -5.45 -1.48 -30.78
N THR A 40 -5.32 -2.80 -30.82
CA THR A 40 -4.24 -3.53 -30.15
C THR A 40 -2.89 -3.31 -30.82
N THR A 41 -2.84 -2.75 -32.03
CA THR A 41 -1.59 -2.35 -32.69
C THR A 41 -0.99 -1.07 -32.12
N GLU A 42 -1.82 -0.25 -31.45
CA GLU A 42 -1.40 0.96 -30.74
C GLU A 42 -1.09 0.71 -29.26
N LEU A 43 -1.17 -0.55 -28.81
CA LEU A 43 -0.90 -0.91 -27.42
C LEU A 43 0.60 -0.76 -27.13
N PRO A 44 1.01 0.14 -26.21
CA PRO A 44 2.40 0.24 -25.82
C PRO A 44 2.84 -1.06 -25.12
N PRO A 45 4.13 -1.43 -25.19
CA PRO A 45 4.65 -2.54 -24.41
C PRO A 45 4.41 -2.29 -22.92
N LEU A 46 4.06 -3.34 -22.18
CA LEU A 46 3.86 -3.24 -20.75
C LEU A 46 5.14 -2.75 -20.06
N PRO A 47 5.05 -1.77 -19.16
CA PRO A 47 6.20 -1.35 -18.37
C PRO A 47 6.70 -2.52 -17.51
N VAL A 48 8.01 -2.67 -17.42
CA VAL A 48 8.65 -3.62 -16.49
C VAL A 48 8.90 -2.88 -15.18
N PHE A 49 8.22 -3.29 -14.12
CA PHE A 49 8.43 -2.75 -12.80
C PHE A 49 9.48 -3.58 -12.06
N PRO A 50 10.56 -2.97 -11.54
CA PRO A 50 11.49 -3.69 -10.69
C PRO A 50 10.79 -4.07 -9.37
N PRO A 51 11.15 -5.21 -8.76
CA PRO A 51 10.58 -5.62 -7.48
C PRO A 51 10.95 -4.68 -6.33
N THR A 52 12.03 -3.90 -6.50
CA THR A 52 12.52 -2.90 -5.56
C THR A 52 12.72 -1.57 -6.28
N ARG A 53 12.35 -0.46 -5.63
CA ARG A 53 12.60 0.90 -6.08
C ARG A 53 13.78 1.55 -5.36
N LEU A 54 14.06 1.20 -4.10
CA LEU A 54 15.24 1.72 -3.42
C LEU A 54 16.50 1.00 -3.87
N ASN A 55 17.44 1.81 -4.38
CA ASN A 55 18.80 1.39 -4.71
C ASN A 55 19.64 1.30 -3.42
N GLY A 56 20.45 0.25 -3.30
CA GLY A 56 21.33 0.01 -2.16
C GLY A 56 21.00 -1.26 -1.39
N ILE A 57 21.89 -1.60 -0.46
CA ILE A 57 21.75 -2.77 0.42
C ILE A 57 20.98 -2.32 1.67
N PRO A 58 19.83 -2.94 2.00
CA PRO A 58 19.13 -2.68 3.24
C PRO A 58 19.95 -3.20 4.42
N ASP A 59 19.89 -2.48 5.54
CA ASP A 59 20.56 -2.89 6.77
C ASP A 59 19.84 -4.07 7.45
N LEU A 60 18.53 -4.21 7.18
CA LEU A 60 17.70 -5.30 7.70
C LEU A 60 16.61 -5.66 6.69
N ILE A 61 16.47 -6.95 6.41
CA ILE A 61 15.38 -7.53 5.61
C ILE A 61 14.55 -8.41 6.54
N LEU A 62 13.25 -8.15 6.58
CA LEU A 62 12.28 -8.95 7.32
C LEU A 62 11.24 -9.49 6.34
N ASN A 63 10.68 -10.66 6.65
CA ASN A 63 9.51 -11.18 5.94
C ASN A 63 8.39 -11.37 6.96
N THR A 64 7.18 -11.01 6.57
CA THR A 64 6.01 -11.31 7.39
C THR A 64 5.77 -12.82 7.45
N PRO A 65 5.20 -13.34 8.55
CA PRO A 65 4.52 -14.63 8.49
C PRO A 65 3.52 -14.65 7.33
N SER A 66 3.59 -15.69 6.50
CA SER A 66 2.62 -15.88 5.42
C SER A 66 1.23 -16.11 6.00
N PHE A 67 0.22 -15.52 5.38
CA PHE A 67 -1.18 -15.81 5.68
C PHE A 67 -2.00 -15.78 4.40
N SER A 68 -3.15 -16.46 4.39
CA SER A 68 -4.03 -16.46 3.24
C SER A 68 -5.15 -15.42 3.41
N VAL A 69 -5.58 -14.81 2.30
CA VAL A 69 -6.68 -13.84 2.30
C VAL A 69 -7.96 -14.51 2.80
N ASN A 70 -8.61 -13.87 3.77
CA ASN A 70 -9.83 -14.29 4.43
C ASN A 70 -11.04 -13.40 4.08
N ALA A 71 -10.92 -12.60 3.01
CA ALA A 71 -12.00 -11.76 2.48
C ALA A 71 -13.03 -12.62 1.73
N VAL A 72 -14.30 -12.59 2.14
CA VAL A 72 -15.38 -13.43 1.55
C VAL A 72 -16.44 -12.63 0.82
N SER A 73 -16.78 -11.43 1.28
CA SER A 73 -17.80 -10.57 0.64
C SER A 73 -17.43 -9.09 0.62
N GLN A 74 -16.40 -8.72 1.35
CA GLN A 74 -15.87 -7.37 1.47
C GLN A 74 -14.40 -7.46 1.85
N ASP A 75 -13.68 -6.37 1.68
CA ASP A 75 -12.29 -6.25 2.10
C ASP A 75 -12.17 -6.38 3.62
N VAL A 76 -11.01 -6.84 4.08
CA VAL A 76 -10.77 -7.23 5.48
C VAL A 76 -9.41 -6.74 5.96
N TYR A 77 -9.28 -6.63 7.28
CA TYR A 77 -8.08 -6.14 7.95
C TYR A 77 -7.49 -7.22 8.85
N ASN A 78 -6.20 -7.46 8.72
CA ASN A 78 -5.45 -8.41 9.53
C ASN A 78 -4.26 -7.70 10.22
N THR A 79 -3.95 -8.08 11.46
CA THR A 79 -2.72 -7.63 12.14
C THR A 79 -1.65 -8.69 12.00
N VAL A 80 -0.47 -8.29 11.54
CA VAL A 80 0.72 -9.13 11.42
C VAL A 80 1.88 -8.47 12.18
N VAL A 81 2.47 -9.20 13.10
CA VAL A 81 3.56 -8.76 13.98
C VAL A 81 4.86 -9.41 13.52
N VAL A 82 5.90 -8.60 13.36
CA VAL A 82 7.21 -9.00 12.85
C VAL A 82 8.31 -8.49 13.79
N PRO A 83 8.93 -9.37 14.58
CA PRO A 83 10.05 -8.99 15.43
C PRO A 83 11.24 -8.54 14.60
N THR A 84 11.79 -7.38 14.92
CA THR A 84 12.91 -6.80 14.15
C THR A 84 14.24 -7.45 14.50
N GLY A 85 14.38 -7.95 15.74
CA GLY A 85 15.62 -8.54 16.25
C GLY A 85 16.77 -7.55 16.43
N ILE A 86 16.52 -6.24 16.35
CA ILE A 86 17.59 -5.24 16.55
C ILE A 86 18.01 -5.19 18.02
N SER A 87 19.31 -5.31 18.29
CA SER A 87 19.84 -5.38 19.65
C SER A 87 20.04 -4.02 20.33
N SER A 88 19.89 -2.93 19.56
CA SER A 88 20.07 -1.56 20.02
C SER A 88 19.12 -0.64 19.26
N GLU A 89 18.88 0.53 19.83
CA GLU A 89 18.12 1.59 19.18
C GLU A 89 18.72 1.98 17.82
N ARG A 90 17.86 2.09 16.80
CA ARG A 90 18.25 2.50 15.45
C ARG A 90 17.25 3.53 14.91
N TYR A 91 17.69 4.32 13.94
CA TYR A 91 16.83 5.29 13.25
C TYR A 91 16.58 4.84 11.82
N ILE A 92 15.34 4.56 11.48
CA ILE A 92 14.91 4.22 10.12
C ILE A 92 15.01 5.48 9.26
N ARG A 93 16.00 5.53 8.36
CA ARG A 93 16.17 6.63 7.39
C ARG A 93 15.44 6.36 6.08
N ALA A 94 15.16 5.10 5.76
CA ALA A 94 14.31 4.72 4.65
C ALA A 94 13.69 3.34 4.91
N MET A 95 12.53 3.11 4.29
CA MET A 95 11.80 1.85 4.37
C MET A 95 11.11 1.56 3.03
N GLU A 96 11.17 0.30 2.62
CA GLU A 96 10.47 -0.21 1.46
C GLU A 96 9.69 -1.47 1.82
N ILE A 97 8.42 -1.49 1.43
CA ILE A 97 7.50 -2.59 1.67
C ILE A 97 7.16 -3.21 0.31
N ILE A 98 7.32 -4.52 0.21
CA ILE A 98 7.25 -5.25 -1.04
C ILE A 98 6.31 -6.43 -0.85
N PRO A 99 5.02 -6.27 -1.15
CA PRO A 99 4.14 -7.41 -1.33
C PRO A 99 4.58 -8.23 -2.54
N GLU A 100 4.57 -9.56 -2.42
CA GLU A 100 4.83 -10.46 -3.55
C GLU A 100 3.74 -10.29 -4.63
N ASN A 101 2.48 -10.16 -4.21
CA ASN A 101 1.36 -9.80 -5.06
C ASN A 101 0.73 -8.48 -4.59
N PRO A 102 1.01 -7.35 -5.27
CA PRO A 102 0.43 -6.05 -4.93
C PRO A 102 -1.10 -6.01 -4.96
N GLU A 103 -1.76 -6.86 -5.74
CA GLU A 103 -3.23 -6.91 -5.81
C GLU A 103 -3.86 -7.45 -4.53
N LEU A 104 -3.12 -8.20 -3.71
CA LEU A 104 -3.63 -8.73 -2.43
C LEU A 104 -3.46 -7.76 -1.27
N THR A 105 -2.87 -6.60 -1.51
CA THR A 105 -2.56 -5.60 -0.47
C THR A 105 -3.09 -4.24 -0.90
N HIS A 106 -4.31 -3.90 -0.50
CA HIS A 106 -4.91 -2.59 -0.80
C HIS A 106 -4.15 -1.47 -0.08
N HIS A 107 -3.79 -1.66 1.19
CA HIS A 107 -2.83 -0.82 1.89
C HIS A 107 -2.27 -1.54 3.12
N ILE A 108 -1.14 -1.06 3.63
CA ILE A 108 -0.56 -1.48 4.92
C ILE A 108 -0.29 -0.22 5.74
N VAL A 109 -0.69 -0.24 7.00
CA VAL A 109 -0.23 0.73 8.01
C VAL A 109 0.75 0.03 8.93
N ILE A 110 1.90 0.65 9.17
CA ILE A 110 3.01 0.07 9.94
C ILE A 110 3.28 0.96 11.13
N ASN A 111 3.07 0.39 12.30
CA ASN A 111 3.53 0.92 13.56
C ASN A 111 4.61 0.01 14.15
N ALA A 112 5.20 0.45 15.25
CA ALA A 112 6.07 -0.37 16.08
C ALA A 112 5.78 -0.13 17.56
N ASP A 113 6.15 -1.09 18.40
CA ASP A 113 6.28 -0.91 19.83
C ASP A 113 7.35 -1.87 20.40
N GLU A 114 7.70 -1.68 21.68
CA GLU A 114 8.61 -2.57 22.43
C GLU A 114 7.88 -3.39 23.50
N SER A 115 6.55 -3.40 23.47
CA SER A 115 5.73 -3.99 24.52
C SER A 115 5.74 -5.51 24.48
N GLY A 116 5.85 -6.10 23.28
CA GLY A 116 5.73 -7.53 23.03
C GLY A 116 4.34 -8.11 23.36
N VAL A 117 3.31 -7.26 23.53
CA VAL A 117 1.96 -7.72 23.90
C VAL A 117 1.02 -7.89 22.70
N VAL A 118 1.34 -7.27 21.56
CA VAL A 118 0.53 -7.36 20.34
C VAL A 118 0.82 -8.69 19.66
N SER A 119 -0.24 -9.38 19.21
CA SER A 119 -0.13 -10.67 18.54
C SER A 119 -0.85 -10.63 17.19
N ASN A 120 -0.51 -11.59 16.33
CA ASN A 120 -1.17 -11.75 15.03
C ASN A 120 -2.68 -11.92 15.21
N ASN A 121 -3.46 -11.17 14.42
CA ASN A 121 -4.90 -11.32 14.33
C ASN A 121 -5.30 -11.45 12.85
N LEU A 122 -5.51 -12.69 12.43
CA LEU A 122 -5.87 -13.06 11.05
C LEU A 122 -7.37 -13.36 10.90
N SER A 123 -8.22 -12.72 11.72
CA SER A 123 -9.68 -12.92 11.67
C SER A 123 -10.38 -12.13 10.57
N GLY A 124 -9.68 -11.17 9.95
CA GLY A 124 -10.24 -10.25 8.97
C GLY A 124 -10.99 -9.05 9.59
N ASN A 125 -11.14 -9.04 10.92
CA ASN A 125 -11.83 -7.99 11.66
C ASN A 125 -10.88 -7.09 12.46
N SER A 126 -9.58 -7.10 12.12
CA SER A 126 -8.54 -6.38 12.85
C SER A 126 -8.38 -4.93 12.38
N GLY A 127 -9.47 -4.15 12.39
CA GLY A 127 -9.47 -2.75 11.95
C GLY A 127 -8.78 -1.76 12.89
N THR A 128 -8.41 -2.18 14.10
CA THR A 128 -7.68 -1.35 15.07
C THR A 128 -6.18 -1.34 14.75
N LEU A 129 -5.58 -0.15 14.80
CA LEU A 129 -4.12 0.01 14.74
C LEU A 129 -3.52 -0.24 16.13
N HIS A 130 -2.43 -0.99 16.16
CA HIS A 130 -1.67 -1.29 17.37
C HIS A 130 -0.25 -0.70 17.26
N GLY A 131 0.48 -0.61 18.36
CA GLY A 131 1.77 0.07 18.44
C GLY A 131 1.66 1.58 18.62
N ASP A 132 2.68 2.17 19.23
CA ASP A 132 2.73 3.59 19.63
C ASP A 132 3.73 4.43 18.82
N ILE A 133 4.56 3.79 17.98
CA ILE A 133 5.49 4.44 17.07
C ILE A 133 4.96 4.31 15.63
N MET A 134 4.55 5.41 15.01
CA MET A 134 4.17 5.42 13.60
C MET A 134 5.42 5.32 12.71
N VAL A 135 5.53 4.23 11.94
CA VAL A 135 6.71 3.97 11.08
C VAL A 135 6.45 4.37 9.64
N GLY A 136 5.27 4.05 9.11
CA GLY A 136 4.90 4.40 7.74
C GLY A 136 3.78 3.51 7.19
N GLY A 137 3.78 3.32 5.88
CA GLY A 137 2.77 2.50 5.23
C GLY A 137 3.08 2.21 3.77
N TYR A 138 2.18 1.47 3.14
CA TYR A 138 2.25 1.08 1.75
C TYR A 138 0.85 1.13 1.13
N ALA A 139 0.77 1.51 -0.14
CA ALA A 139 -0.38 1.25 -1.01
C ALA A 139 0.13 1.03 -2.44
N PRO A 140 -0.59 0.30 -3.30
CA PRO A 140 -0.17 0.10 -4.68
C PRO A 140 0.14 1.43 -5.39
N GLY A 141 1.34 1.51 -5.98
CA GLY A 141 1.79 2.68 -6.73
C GLY A 141 2.56 3.74 -5.93
N VAL A 142 2.54 3.72 -4.59
CA VAL A 142 3.28 4.70 -3.78
C VAL A 142 4.79 4.47 -3.86
N ASN A 143 5.56 5.54 -3.68
CA ASN A 143 7.01 5.44 -3.54
C ASN A 143 7.40 5.00 -2.12
N PRO A 144 8.56 4.32 -1.95
CA PRO A 144 9.09 3.98 -0.64
C PRO A 144 9.30 5.23 0.23
N VAL A 145 9.29 5.02 1.55
CA VAL A 145 9.56 6.09 2.51
C VAL A 145 11.06 6.37 2.53
N VAL A 146 11.46 7.61 2.29
CA VAL A 146 12.85 8.09 2.40
C VAL A 146 12.84 9.39 3.17
N PHE A 147 13.48 9.39 4.35
CA PHE A 147 13.61 10.60 5.16
C PHE A 147 14.81 11.45 4.69
N PRO A 148 14.73 12.79 4.83
CA PRO A 148 15.87 13.66 4.56
C PRO A 148 17.12 13.21 5.32
N ASN A 149 18.20 12.94 4.59
CA ASN A 149 19.46 12.49 5.17
C ASN A 149 20.64 13.11 4.41
N SER A 150 21.15 14.23 4.91
CA SER A 150 22.36 14.90 4.45
C SER A 150 23.45 14.86 5.53
N GLN A 151 24.62 15.43 5.24
CA GLN A 151 25.71 15.55 6.22
C GLN A 151 25.30 16.41 7.43
N GLU A 152 24.42 17.40 7.22
CA GLU A 152 23.96 18.37 8.21
C GLU A 152 22.63 17.96 8.88
N LEU A 153 21.85 17.10 8.23
CA LEU A 153 20.50 16.72 8.69
C LEU A 153 20.27 15.22 8.55
N LYS A 154 20.11 14.53 9.67
CA LYS A 154 19.70 13.12 9.69
C LYS A 154 18.29 13.00 10.28
N MET A 155 17.30 12.79 9.43
CA MET A 155 15.93 12.46 9.86
C MET A 155 15.69 10.96 9.77
N GLY A 156 14.81 10.47 10.63
CA GLY A 156 14.35 9.09 10.64
C GLY A 156 13.40 8.80 11.78
N ILE A 157 12.75 7.65 11.73
CA ILE A 157 11.91 7.14 12.83
C ILE A 157 12.79 6.34 13.79
N LYS A 158 12.78 6.74 15.06
CA LYS A 158 13.46 6.01 16.13
C LYS A 158 12.75 4.69 16.39
N LEU A 159 13.51 3.60 16.35
CA LEU A 159 13.05 2.25 16.64
C LEU A 159 13.85 1.71 17.85
N PRO A 160 13.21 1.42 18.99
CA PRO A 160 13.87 0.85 20.17
C PRO A 160 14.48 -0.53 19.91
N ALA A 161 15.39 -0.93 20.80
CA ALA A 161 15.91 -2.30 20.79
C ALA A 161 14.76 -3.31 20.96
N ASN A 162 14.81 -4.43 20.23
CA ASN A 162 13.80 -5.49 20.24
C ASN A 162 12.38 -5.06 19.86
N ALA A 163 12.20 -3.90 19.23
CA ALA A 163 10.87 -3.48 18.80
C ALA A 163 10.27 -4.46 17.78
N ASP A 164 8.96 -4.64 17.85
CA ASP A 164 8.19 -5.38 16.86
C ASP A 164 7.61 -4.39 15.84
N LEU A 165 7.65 -4.74 14.55
CA LEU A 165 6.83 -4.06 13.55
C LEU A 165 5.44 -4.66 13.54
N ILE A 166 4.43 -3.80 13.59
CA ILE A 166 3.03 -4.18 13.65
C ILE A 166 2.34 -3.63 12.40
N LEU A 167 1.99 -4.55 11.51
CA LEU A 167 1.39 -4.27 10.22
C LEU A 167 -0.11 -4.53 10.31
N GLN A 168 -0.91 -3.50 10.06
CA GLN A 168 -2.32 -3.69 9.69
C GLN A 168 -2.39 -3.83 8.17
N VAL A 169 -2.72 -5.03 7.69
CA VAL A 169 -2.79 -5.37 6.26
C VAL A 169 -4.26 -5.38 5.84
N HIS A 170 -4.61 -4.48 4.91
CA HIS A 170 -5.92 -4.43 4.27
C HIS A 170 -5.90 -5.26 2.98
N THR A 171 -6.60 -6.39 2.98
CA THR A 171 -6.65 -7.31 1.83
C THR A 171 -8.01 -7.23 1.15
N PRO A 172 -8.06 -7.13 -0.19
CA PRO A 172 -9.31 -6.95 -0.90
C PRO A 172 -10.07 -8.26 -1.05
N TYR A 173 -11.39 -8.19 -1.27
CA TYR A 173 -12.23 -9.33 -1.64
C TYR A 173 -11.99 -9.80 -3.09
N TYR A 174 -11.57 -8.91 -3.98
CA TYR A 174 -11.45 -9.18 -5.40
C TYR A 174 -10.12 -8.63 -5.95
N THR A 175 -9.56 -9.34 -6.93
CA THR A 175 -8.36 -9.00 -7.71
C THR A 175 -8.75 -8.83 -9.17
N SER A 176 -7.81 -8.45 -10.03
CA SER A 176 -8.05 -8.41 -11.48
C SER A 176 -8.40 -9.79 -12.08
N LEU A 177 -8.04 -10.87 -11.37
CA LEU A 177 -8.24 -12.25 -11.81
C LEU A 177 -9.44 -12.96 -11.16
N GLY A 178 -10.13 -12.33 -10.20
CA GLY A 178 -11.25 -12.96 -9.50
C GLY A 178 -11.26 -12.75 -7.98
N PRO A 179 -12.11 -13.50 -7.26
CA PRO A 179 -12.12 -13.51 -5.80
C PRO A 179 -10.74 -13.87 -5.24
N SER A 180 -10.32 -13.17 -4.18
CA SER A 180 -8.98 -13.31 -3.58
C SER A 180 -8.89 -14.38 -2.49
N TYR A 181 -10.02 -14.91 -2.02
CA TYR A 181 -10.07 -15.81 -0.87
C TYR A 181 -9.11 -17.00 -1.02
N GLY A 182 -8.30 -17.24 0.01
CA GLY A 182 -7.33 -18.34 0.04
C GLY A 182 -6.03 -18.07 -0.72
N MET A 183 -5.87 -16.92 -1.38
CA MET A 183 -4.59 -16.53 -1.99
C MET A 183 -3.58 -16.15 -0.89
N ASP A 184 -2.32 -16.55 -1.08
CA ASP A 184 -1.27 -16.30 -0.08
C ASP A 184 -0.72 -14.88 -0.17
N VAL A 185 -0.56 -14.27 1.00
CA VAL A 185 0.00 -12.95 1.21
C VAL A 185 1.39 -13.09 1.83
N ASN A 186 2.40 -12.68 1.06
CA ASN A 186 3.79 -12.59 1.49
C ASN A 186 4.27 -11.15 1.32
N ILE A 187 4.86 -10.58 2.36
CA ILE A 187 5.36 -9.21 2.37
C ILE A 187 6.79 -9.19 2.89
N GLN A 188 7.69 -8.63 2.08
CA GLN A 188 9.05 -8.31 2.50
C GLN A 188 9.13 -6.85 2.95
N ILE A 189 9.90 -6.60 4.01
CA ILE A 189 10.19 -5.29 4.56
C ILE A 189 11.69 -5.08 4.47
N ARG A 190 12.11 -4.01 3.80
CA ARG A 190 13.51 -3.58 3.70
C ARG A 190 13.68 -2.31 4.52
N LEU A 191 14.48 -2.38 5.58
CA LEU A 191 14.81 -1.24 6.44
C LEU A 191 16.23 -0.76 6.18
N TYR A 192 16.37 0.56 6.19
CA TYR A 192 17.64 1.25 6.06
C TYR A 192 17.83 2.14 7.28
N PHE A 193 18.94 1.99 7.98
CA PHE A 193 19.24 2.72 9.20
C PHE A 193 20.34 3.77 8.96
N SER A 194 20.33 4.85 9.76
CA SER A 194 21.35 5.92 9.71
C SER A 194 22.55 5.71 10.62
#